data_AF-A0A7Y0GCQ5-F1
#
_entry.id   AF-A0A7Y0GCQ5-F1
#
_cell.length_a   1.000
_cell.length_b   1.000
_cell.length_c   1.000
_cell.angle_alpha   90.00
_cell.angle_beta   90.00
_cell.angle_gamma   90.00
#
_symmetry.space_group_name_H-M   'P 1'
#
loop_
_entity.id
_entity.type
_entity.pdbx_description
1 polymer ?
#
loop_
_entity_poly.entity_id
_entity_poly.type
_entity_poly.pdbx_seq_one_letter_code
_entity_poly.pdbx_strand_id
1 'polypeptide(L)'
;MKLAFTSALLLVLGHPTPCLAQTAPADGPAPKRQLIEQKIRLLDMLVNSPAARNAASGRDPESAALIEKGRKAFDAARQAFADSRIDEASRLLDEALKSTSAASRKISPDGSLLSESAQRKSLADMAEQVASYRASVVELTRDGKVGVAARQLLSQIDTLLSESKQLADAGRLGDANKKMASAYKLTVEEITKLRAGQEVFMSLKFDTPADEYVYEQKRFGSSLTMIDMMIGEGRAEGQKRKLVDSFVTEGNRLRSLAEAEADSQHHKEAVVLMEKASGQLNKALQSMGIPVF
;
A
#
# COMPACT_ATOMS: atom_id res chain seq x y z
N MET A 1 63.33 -25.39 19.83
CA MET A 1 64.52 -26.24 19.61
C MET A 1 64.05 -27.69 19.50
N LYS A 2 64.58 -28.41 18.50
CA LYS A 2 64.39 -29.83 18.13
C LYS A 2 63.20 -30.18 17.23
N LEU A 3 63.58 -30.30 15.95
CA LEU A 3 62.97 -31.11 14.89
C LEU A 3 62.96 -32.61 15.27
N ALA A 4 62.00 -33.35 14.72
CA ALA A 4 62.26 -34.64 14.09
C ALA A 4 61.14 -34.98 13.08
N PHE A 5 61.54 -35.02 11.82
CA PHE A 5 60.83 -35.57 10.68
C PHE A 5 60.89 -37.10 10.73
N THR A 6 59.79 -37.79 10.42
CA THR A 6 59.85 -39.13 9.81
C THR A 6 58.63 -39.35 8.92
N SER A 7 58.90 -39.52 7.64
CA SER A 7 57.99 -39.89 6.57
C SER A 7 57.60 -41.37 6.61
N ALA A 8 56.34 -41.68 6.29
CA ALA A 8 55.84 -42.90 5.65
C ALA A 8 54.29 -42.85 5.71
N LEU A 9 53.47 -43.34 4.79
CA LEU A 9 53.55 -43.91 3.45
C LEU A 9 52.05 -44.04 3.06
N LEU A 10 51.75 -43.87 1.77
CA LEU A 10 50.44 -44.02 1.14
C LEU A 10 49.61 -45.22 1.68
N LEU A 11 48.32 -44.98 1.96
CA LEU A 11 47.27 -45.93 1.60
C LEU A 11 45.99 -45.17 1.26
N VAL A 12 45.71 -45.05 -0.04
CA VAL A 12 44.42 -44.58 -0.56
C VAL A 12 43.46 -45.76 -0.50
N LEU A 13 42.52 -45.73 0.44
CA LEU A 13 41.32 -46.57 0.41
C LEU A 13 40.13 -45.66 0.18
N GLY A 14 39.56 -45.78 -1.03
CA GLY A 14 38.32 -45.13 -1.39
C GLY A 14 37.19 -45.62 -0.51
N HIS A 15 36.59 -44.71 0.25
CA HIS A 15 35.29 -44.94 0.86
C HIS A 15 34.21 -44.47 -0.11
N PRO A 16 33.22 -45.32 -0.45
CA PRO A 16 32.05 -44.87 -1.18
C PRO A 16 31.30 -43.88 -0.29
N THR A 17 31.29 -42.62 -0.71
CA THR A 17 30.45 -41.58 -0.16
C THR A 17 29.00 -42.08 -0.24
N PRO A 18 28.28 -42.27 0.89
CA PRO A 18 26.87 -42.55 0.81
C PRO A 18 26.20 -41.35 0.15
N CYS A 19 25.64 -41.60 -1.04
CA CYS A 19 24.77 -40.69 -1.74
C CYS A 19 23.72 -40.20 -0.75
N LEU A 20 23.75 -38.91 -0.42
CA LEU A 20 22.64 -38.26 0.25
C LEU A 20 21.44 -38.45 -0.67
N ALA A 21 20.58 -39.40 -0.29
CA ALA A 21 19.27 -39.57 -0.86
C ALA A 21 18.58 -38.20 -0.81
N GLN A 22 18.41 -37.59 -1.99
CA GLN A 22 17.45 -36.53 -2.17
C GLN A 22 16.11 -37.10 -1.72
N THR A 23 15.65 -36.66 -0.55
CA THR A 23 14.25 -36.77 -0.17
C THR A 23 13.45 -36.09 -1.27
N ALA A 24 12.78 -36.91 -2.08
CA ALA A 24 11.75 -36.46 -2.99
C ALA A 24 10.78 -35.53 -2.23
N PRO A 25 10.25 -34.47 -2.85
CA PRO A 25 9.25 -33.64 -2.20
C PRO A 25 8.06 -34.53 -1.84
N ALA A 26 7.60 -34.41 -0.60
CA ALA A 26 6.45 -35.11 -0.07
C ALA A 26 5.17 -34.66 -0.81
N ASP A 27 4.85 -35.32 -1.92
CA ASP A 27 3.54 -35.26 -2.56
C ASP A 27 2.51 -36.03 -1.71
N GLY A 28 2.19 -35.47 -0.54
CA GLY A 28 1.06 -35.90 0.27
C GLY A 28 -0.26 -35.33 -0.26
N PRO A 29 -1.43 -35.86 0.18
CA PRO A 29 -2.74 -35.32 -0.16
C PRO A 29 -3.05 -33.93 0.45
N ALA A 30 -2.25 -33.44 1.40
CA ALA A 30 -2.50 -32.19 2.13
C ALA A 30 -2.34 -30.90 1.28
N PRO A 31 -1.27 -30.73 0.46
CA PRO A 31 -1.16 -29.60 -0.48
C PRO A 31 -2.27 -29.58 -1.55
N LYS A 32 -2.65 -30.76 -2.08
CA LYS A 32 -3.70 -30.88 -3.09
C LYS A 32 -5.07 -30.50 -2.53
N ARG A 33 -5.39 -30.90 -1.29
CA ARG A 33 -6.64 -30.56 -0.62
C ARG A 33 -6.78 -29.04 -0.42
N GLN A 34 -5.72 -28.38 0.03
CA GLN A 34 -5.71 -26.92 0.20
C GLN A 34 -5.91 -26.17 -1.12
N LEU A 35 -5.28 -26.64 -2.21
CA LEU A 35 -5.47 -26.06 -3.53
C LEU A 35 -6.93 -26.19 -4.00
N ILE A 36 -7.56 -27.33 -3.74
CA ILE A 36 -8.98 -27.55 -4.04
C ILE A 36 -9.87 -26.60 -3.23
N GLU A 37 -9.61 -26.39 -1.94
CA GLU A 37 -10.37 -25.45 -1.12
C GLU A 37 -10.26 -24.01 -1.64
N GLN A 38 -9.08 -23.61 -2.10
CA GLN A 38 -8.88 -22.29 -2.72
C GLN A 38 -9.67 -22.17 -4.03
N LYS A 39 -9.59 -23.19 -4.90
CA LYS A 39 -10.38 -23.24 -6.14
C LYS A 39 -11.89 -23.19 -5.88
N ILE A 40 -12.37 -23.87 -4.83
CA ILE A 40 -13.78 -23.83 -4.43
C ILE A 40 -14.20 -22.42 -4.05
N ARG A 41 -13.41 -21.70 -3.23
CA ARG A 41 -13.73 -20.31 -2.85
C ARG A 41 -13.78 -19.37 -4.05
N LEU A 42 -12.82 -19.51 -4.97
CA LEU A 42 -12.79 -18.71 -6.20
C LEU A 42 -14.03 -18.96 -7.06
N LEU A 43 -14.38 -20.23 -7.30
CA LEU A 43 -15.55 -20.59 -8.10
C LEU A 43 -16.87 -20.19 -7.46
N ASP A 44 -16.98 -20.28 -6.14
CA ASP A 44 -18.16 -19.81 -5.40
C ASP A 44 -18.41 -18.32 -5.64
N MET A 45 -17.35 -17.50 -5.64
CA MET A 45 -17.43 -16.08 -5.98
C MET A 45 -17.83 -15.85 -7.44
N LEU A 46 -17.24 -16.60 -8.38
CA LEU A 46 -17.49 -16.44 -9.81
C LEU A 46 -18.91 -16.84 -10.22
N VAL A 47 -19.37 -18.01 -9.76
CA VAL A 47 -20.70 -18.57 -10.06
C VAL A 47 -21.84 -17.73 -9.47
N ASN A 48 -21.59 -17.13 -8.30
CA ASN A 48 -22.56 -16.28 -7.62
C ASN A 48 -22.46 -14.79 -7.98
N SER A 49 -21.49 -14.41 -8.82
CA SER A 49 -21.28 -13.03 -9.23
C SER A 49 -22.48 -12.45 -10.00
N PRO A 50 -22.70 -11.12 -9.96
CA PRO A 50 -23.73 -10.47 -10.76
C PRO A 50 -23.59 -10.77 -12.26
N ALA A 51 -22.35 -10.88 -12.77
CA ALA A 51 -22.09 -11.24 -14.16
C ALA A 51 -22.62 -12.65 -14.50
N ALA A 52 -22.37 -13.64 -13.64
CA ALA A 52 -22.88 -15.00 -13.83
C ALA A 52 -24.40 -15.11 -13.67
N ARG A 53 -25.02 -14.27 -12.83
CA ARG A 53 -26.50 -14.20 -12.71
C ARG A 53 -27.12 -13.61 -13.97
N ASN A 54 -26.57 -12.49 -14.45
CA ASN A 54 -27.02 -11.83 -15.68
C ASN A 54 -26.82 -12.72 -16.92
N ALA A 55 -25.75 -13.51 -16.93
CA ALA A 55 -25.47 -14.52 -17.93
C ALA A 55 -26.54 -15.62 -17.99
N ALA A 56 -26.98 -16.09 -16.81
CA ALA A 56 -28.00 -17.13 -16.70
C ALA A 56 -29.41 -16.62 -17.03
N SER A 57 -29.72 -15.35 -16.75
CA SER A 57 -31.01 -14.70 -17.04
C SER A 57 -31.03 -13.92 -18.36
N GLY A 58 -29.94 -13.97 -19.13
CA GLY A 58 -29.74 -13.20 -20.35
C GLY A 58 -30.46 -13.78 -21.57
N ARG A 59 -30.40 -13.06 -22.69
CA ARG A 59 -31.03 -13.46 -23.97
C ARG A 59 -30.24 -14.51 -24.77
N ASP A 60 -29.03 -14.88 -24.33
CA ASP A 60 -28.20 -15.87 -25.02
C ASP A 60 -28.34 -17.26 -24.38
N PRO A 61 -29.06 -18.21 -25.03
CA PRO A 61 -29.29 -19.54 -24.49
C PRO A 61 -28.02 -20.36 -24.34
N GLU A 62 -26.98 -20.08 -25.15
CA GLU A 62 -25.71 -20.81 -25.08
C GLU A 62 -24.89 -20.40 -23.85
N SER A 63 -24.82 -19.10 -23.54
CA SER A 63 -24.20 -18.61 -22.30
C SER A 63 -24.94 -19.08 -21.05
N ALA A 64 -26.28 -19.10 -21.08
CA ALA A 64 -27.08 -19.65 -19.98
C ALA A 64 -26.77 -21.15 -19.76
N ALA A 65 -26.68 -21.94 -20.84
CA ALA A 65 -26.31 -23.35 -20.76
C ALA A 65 -24.88 -23.56 -20.22
N LEU A 66 -23.92 -22.70 -20.58
CA LEU A 66 -22.56 -22.76 -20.06
C LEU A 66 -22.46 -22.42 -18.56
N ILE A 67 -23.23 -21.43 -18.07
CA ILE A 67 -23.30 -21.13 -16.64
C ILE A 67 -23.95 -22.29 -15.87
N GLU A 68 -25.03 -22.85 -16.40
CA GLU A 68 -25.72 -23.97 -15.76
C GLU A 68 -24.83 -25.23 -15.72
N LYS A 69 -24.09 -25.50 -16.80
CA LYS A 69 -23.06 -26.55 -16.82
C LYS A 69 -21.99 -26.30 -15.76
N GLY A 70 -21.53 -25.05 -15.64
CA GLY A 70 -20.55 -24.65 -14.63
C GLY A 70 -21.05 -24.86 -13.19
N ARG A 71 -22.32 -24.51 -12.91
CA ARG A 71 -22.98 -24.73 -11.61
C ARG A 71 -23.06 -26.20 -11.24
N LYS A 72 -23.55 -27.04 -12.16
CA LYS A 72 -23.65 -28.49 -11.94
C LYS A 72 -22.29 -29.12 -11.65
N ALA A 73 -21.26 -28.74 -12.40
CA ALA A 73 -19.90 -29.21 -12.15
C ALA A 73 -19.35 -28.73 -10.80
N PHE A 74 -19.66 -27.49 -10.40
CA PHE A 74 -19.26 -26.95 -9.10
C PHE A 74 -19.94 -27.66 -7.92
N ASP A 75 -21.24 -27.94 -8.02
CA ASP A 75 -21.99 -28.66 -6.99
C ASP A 75 -21.49 -30.11 -6.86
N ALA A 76 -21.25 -30.79 -7.99
CA ALA A 76 -20.65 -32.12 -8.01
C ALA A 76 -19.22 -32.12 -7.42
N ALA A 77 -18.42 -31.08 -7.69
CA ALA A 77 -17.09 -30.94 -7.11
C ALA A 77 -17.13 -30.78 -5.59
N ARG A 78 -18.10 -30.03 -5.06
CA ARG A 78 -18.30 -29.88 -3.60
C ARG A 78 -18.66 -31.21 -2.95
N GLN A 79 -19.52 -32.00 -3.57
CA GLN A 79 -19.86 -33.35 -3.10
C GLN A 79 -18.64 -34.28 -3.13
N ALA A 80 -17.92 -34.33 -4.25
CA ALA A 80 -16.69 -35.12 -4.38
C ALA A 80 -15.63 -34.72 -3.34
N PHE A 81 -15.49 -33.42 -3.05
CA PHE A 81 -14.58 -32.93 -2.02
C PHE A 81 -15.01 -33.35 -0.60
N ALA A 82 -16.31 -33.28 -0.28
CA ALA A 82 -16.86 -33.73 0.99
C ALA A 82 -16.63 -35.24 1.20
N ASP A 83 -16.75 -36.03 0.14
CA ASP A 83 -16.48 -37.48 0.13
C ASP A 83 -14.98 -37.82 0.09
N SER A 84 -14.09 -36.81 0.18
CA SER A 84 -12.64 -36.96 0.06
C SER A 84 -12.15 -37.57 -1.27
N ARG A 85 -12.96 -37.49 -2.33
CA ARG A 85 -12.62 -37.85 -3.72
C ARG A 85 -11.87 -36.68 -4.39
N ILE A 86 -10.65 -36.42 -3.92
CA ILE A 86 -9.83 -35.25 -4.24
C ILE A 86 -9.56 -35.09 -5.75
N ASP A 87 -9.20 -36.17 -6.46
CA ASP A 87 -8.89 -36.08 -7.90
C ASP A 87 -10.13 -35.79 -8.74
N GLU A 88 -11.29 -36.33 -8.34
CA GLU A 88 -12.57 -36.08 -8.99
C GLU A 88 -13.03 -34.63 -8.75
N ALA A 89 -12.92 -34.15 -7.51
CA ALA A 89 -13.19 -32.75 -7.16
C ALA A 89 -12.33 -31.78 -7.99
N SER A 90 -11.04 -32.07 -8.17
CA SER A 90 -10.16 -31.21 -8.98
C SER A 90 -10.62 -31.14 -10.44
N ARG A 91 -10.94 -32.28 -11.07
CA ARG A 91 -11.41 -32.29 -12.47
C ARG A 91 -12.72 -31.52 -12.64
N LEU A 92 -13.67 -31.73 -11.73
CA LEU A 92 -14.97 -31.07 -11.74
C LEU A 92 -14.83 -29.54 -11.54
N LEU A 93 -13.88 -29.09 -10.71
CA LEU A 93 -13.58 -27.66 -10.56
C LEU A 93 -12.98 -27.06 -11.83
N ASP A 94 -12.10 -27.79 -12.52
CA ASP A 94 -11.53 -27.32 -13.78
C ASP A 94 -12.60 -27.23 -14.89
N GLU A 95 -13.56 -28.17 -14.91
CA GLU A 95 -14.71 -28.12 -15.81
C GLU A 95 -15.66 -26.95 -15.48
N ALA A 96 -15.91 -26.71 -14.18
CA ALA A 96 -16.70 -25.59 -13.71
C ALA A 96 -16.09 -24.27 -14.16
N LEU A 97 -14.78 -24.08 -13.91
CA LEU A 97 -14.04 -22.88 -14.30
C LEU A 97 -14.07 -22.67 -15.81
N LYS A 98 -13.78 -23.71 -16.60
CA LYS A 98 -13.81 -23.65 -18.06
C LYS A 98 -15.17 -23.18 -18.59
N SER A 99 -16.26 -23.74 -18.05
CA SER A 99 -17.62 -23.43 -18.48
C SER A 99 -18.02 -22.01 -18.08
N THR A 100 -17.74 -21.59 -16.84
CA THR A 100 -18.05 -20.23 -16.37
C THR A 100 -17.24 -19.16 -17.10
N SER A 101 -15.96 -19.41 -17.38
CA SER A 101 -15.12 -18.46 -18.12
C SER A 101 -15.51 -18.40 -19.61
N ALA A 102 -15.97 -19.51 -20.19
CA ALA A 102 -16.48 -19.52 -21.57
C ALA A 102 -17.76 -18.68 -21.70
N ALA A 103 -18.69 -18.80 -20.74
CA ALA A 103 -19.87 -17.95 -20.68
C ALA A 103 -19.51 -16.46 -20.53
N SER A 104 -18.59 -16.15 -19.59
CA SER A 104 -18.15 -14.77 -19.37
C SER A 104 -17.48 -14.15 -20.60
N ARG A 105 -16.63 -14.89 -21.33
CA ARG A 105 -16.01 -14.41 -22.58
C ARG A 105 -17.03 -14.16 -23.70
N LYS A 106 -18.12 -14.92 -23.74
CA LYS A 106 -19.20 -14.71 -24.73
C LYS A 106 -20.03 -13.47 -24.42
N ILE A 107 -20.24 -13.18 -23.14
CA ILE A 107 -21.04 -12.03 -22.69
C ILE A 107 -20.24 -10.74 -22.68
N SER A 108 -18.94 -10.84 -22.41
CA SER A 108 -18.01 -9.72 -22.36
C SER A 108 -16.79 -10.03 -23.24
N PRO A 109 -16.83 -9.63 -24.53
CA PRO A 109 -15.73 -9.85 -25.48
C PRO A 109 -14.41 -9.17 -25.05
N ASP A 110 -14.47 -8.19 -24.15
CA ASP A 110 -13.32 -7.47 -23.59
C ASP A 110 -12.64 -8.21 -22.40
N GLY A 111 -13.18 -9.37 -21.99
CA GLY A 111 -12.60 -10.23 -20.96
C GLY A 111 -12.82 -9.78 -19.52
N SER A 112 -13.72 -8.81 -19.27
CA SER A 112 -14.02 -8.34 -17.92
C SER A 112 -15.08 -9.19 -17.19
N LEU A 113 -14.79 -9.54 -15.93
CA LEU A 113 -15.73 -10.21 -15.02
C LEU A 113 -16.71 -9.24 -14.33
N LEU A 114 -16.46 -7.94 -14.43
CA LEU A 114 -17.27 -6.89 -13.82
C LEU A 114 -18.42 -6.48 -14.74
N SER A 115 -19.55 -6.11 -14.14
CA SER A 115 -20.65 -5.50 -14.90
C SER A 115 -20.23 -4.16 -15.50
N GLU A 116 -20.85 -3.78 -16.62
CA GLU A 116 -20.60 -2.53 -17.31
C GLU A 116 -20.72 -1.29 -16.38
N SER A 117 -21.72 -1.29 -15.49
CA SER A 117 -21.89 -0.26 -14.46
C SER A 117 -20.71 -0.20 -13.49
N ALA A 118 -20.22 -1.36 -13.02
CA ALA A 118 -19.05 -1.41 -12.16
C ALA A 118 -17.77 -0.97 -12.87
N GLN A 119 -17.60 -1.33 -14.15
CA GLN A 119 -16.47 -0.87 -14.96
C GLN A 119 -16.49 0.64 -15.18
N ARG A 120 -17.67 1.24 -15.44
CA ARG A 120 -17.82 2.70 -15.57
C ARG A 120 -17.50 3.41 -14.26
N LYS A 121 -17.99 2.88 -13.13
CA LYS A 121 -17.70 3.44 -11.80
C LYS A 121 -16.20 3.38 -11.51
N SER A 122 -15.57 2.23 -11.70
CA SER A 122 -14.12 2.06 -11.53
C SER A 122 -13.33 3.05 -12.39
N LEU A 123 -13.74 3.23 -13.66
CA LEU A 123 -13.09 4.15 -14.57
C LEU A 123 -13.21 5.61 -14.08
N ALA A 124 -14.39 6.01 -13.60
CA ALA A 124 -14.63 7.36 -13.06
C ALA A 124 -13.83 7.62 -11.77
N ASP A 125 -13.89 6.69 -10.81
CA ASP A 125 -13.19 6.79 -9.53
C ASP A 125 -11.65 6.87 -9.75
N MET A 126 -11.13 6.16 -10.75
CA MET A 126 -9.71 6.19 -11.08
C MET A 126 -9.32 7.43 -11.90
N ALA A 127 -10.20 7.93 -12.77
CA ALA A 127 -9.98 9.18 -13.50
C ALA A 127 -9.86 10.37 -12.54
N GLU A 128 -10.66 10.42 -11.48
CA GLU A 128 -10.58 11.46 -10.44
C GLU A 128 -9.21 11.44 -9.74
N GLN A 129 -8.73 10.25 -9.37
CA GLN A 129 -7.41 10.09 -8.74
C GLN A 129 -6.28 10.53 -9.67
N VAL A 130 -6.29 10.08 -10.93
CA VAL A 130 -5.28 10.47 -11.92
C VAL A 130 -5.33 11.98 -12.17
N ALA A 131 -6.52 12.60 -12.21
CA ALA A 131 -6.65 14.04 -12.36
C ALA A 131 -6.00 14.82 -11.20
N SER A 132 -6.17 14.36 -9.96
CA SER A 132 -5.54 14.96 -8.78
C SER A 132 -4.00 14.89 -8.85
N TYR A 133 -3.46 13.72 -9.18
CA TYR A 133 -2.01 13.58 -9.34
C TYR A 133 -1.47 14.37 -10.53
N ARG A 134 -2.19 14.38 -11.66
CA ARG A 134 -1.85 15.18 -12.83
C ARG A 134 -1.76 16.67 -12.49
N ALA A 135 -2.68 17.20 -11.71
CA ALA A 135 -2.62 18.58 -11.22
C ALA A 135 -1.32 18.84 -10.43
N SER A 136 -0.90 17.88 -9.60
CA SER A 136 0.39 17.96 -8.90
C SER A 136 1.60 17.94 -9.86
N VAL A 137 1.54 17.18 -10.96
CA VAL A 137 2.58 17.20 -12.00
C VAL A 137 2.62 18.55 -12.73
N VAL A 138 1.46 19.15 -13.01
CA VAL A 138 1.37 20.48 -13.63
C VAL A 138 2.10 21.53 -12.78
N GLU A 139 1.93 21.50 -11.47
CA GLU A 139 2.66 22.40 -10.56
C GLU A 139 4.18 22.18 -10.64
N LEU A 140 4.64 20.93 -10.70
CA LEU A 140 6.07 20.60 -10.86
C LEU A 140 6.66 21.09 -12.19
N THR A 141 5.85 21.36 -13.22
CA THR A 141 6.37 21.91 -14.49
C THR A 141 6.94 23.32 -14.36
N ARG A 142 6.54 24.05 -13.31
CA ARG A 142 7.04 25.39 -12.98
C ARG A 142 8.34 25.36 -12.19
N ASP A 143 8.76 24.19 -11.70
CA ASP A 143 10.01 24.02 -10.96
C ASP A 143 11.22 24.08 -11.92
N GLY A 144 12.23 24.88 -11.57
CA GLY A 144 13.41 25.10 -12.42
C GLY A 144 14.35 23.89 -12.52
N LYS A 145 14.29 22.94 -11.58
CA LYS A 145 15.14 21.73 -11.55
C LYS A 145 14.45 20.54 -12.20
N VAL A 146 13.16 20.33 -11.90
CA VAL A 146 12.42 19.13 -12.36
C VAL A 146 11.41 19.41 -13.46
N GLY A 147 11.22 20.67 -13.86
CA GLY A 147 10.14 21.06 -14.78
C GLY A 147 10.20 20.42 -16.17
N VAL A 148 11.40 20.12 -16.70
CA VAL A 148 11.54 19.40 -17.99
C VAL A 148 11.01 17.97 -17.86
N ALA A 149 11.44 17.24 -16.82
CA ALA A 149 10.99 15.88 -16.58
C ALA A 149 9.48 15.83 -16.23
N ALA A 150 8.98 16.81 -15.49
CA ALA A 150 7.54 16.95 -15.21
C ALA A 150 6.71 17.18 -16.48
N ARG A 151 7.20 17.98 -17.44
CA ARG A 151 6.52 18.16 -18.75
C ARG A 151 6.49 16.87 -19.56
N GLN A 152 7.57 16.08 -19.54
CA GLN A 152 7.62 14.79 -20.21
C GLN A 152 6.64 13.79 -19.58
N LEU A 153 6.60 13.72 -18.25
CA LEU A 153 5.63 12.91 -17.52
C LEU A 153 4.19 13.33 -17.85
N LEU A 154 3.91 14.63 -17.86
CA LEU A 154 2.58 15.16 -18.18
C LEU A 154 2.10 14.72 -19.58
N SER A 155 2.98 14.75 -20.58
CA SER A 155 2.69 14.28 -21.94
C SER A 155 2.35 12.77 -21.99
N GLN A 156 3.06 11.95 -21.21
CA GLN A 156 2.81 10.51 -21.12
C GLN A 156 1.47 10.21 -20.45
N ILE A 157 1.13 10.95 -19.38
CA ILE A 157 -0.16 10.86 -18.70
C ILE A 157 -1.29 11.23 -19.67
N ASP A 158 -1.16 12.35 -20.39
CA ASP A 158 -2.17 12.83 -21.33
C ASP A 158 -2.41 11.83 -22.48
N THR A 159 -1.35 11.16 -22.93
CA THR A 159 -1.46 10.08 -23.93
C THR A 159 -2.28 8.91 -23.40
N LEU A 160 -1.97 8.41 -22.19
CA LEU A 160 -2.71 7.30 -21.58
C LEU A 160 -4.17 7.65 -21.28
N LEU A 161 -4.44 8.89 -20.85
CA LEU A 161 -5.80 9.38 -20.63
C LEU A 161 -6.59 9.44 -21.93
N SER A 162 -5.98 9.94 -23.02
CA SER A 162 -6.60 9.98 -24.34
C SER A 162 -6.91 8.57 -24.86
N GLU A 163 -5.97 7.63 -24.76
CA GLU A 163 -6.19 6.22 -25.14
C GLU A 163 -7.31 5.57 -24.31
N SER A 164 -7.31 5.79 -22.99
CA SER A 164 -8.37 5.29 -22.11
C SER A 164 -9.74 5.83 -22.53
N LYS A 165 -9.82 7.12 -22.88
CA LYS A 165 -11.06 7.75 -23.34
C LYS A 165 -11.53 7.14 -24.66
N GLN A 166 -10.64 6.99 -25.64
CA GLN A 166 -10.97 6.36 -26.93
C GLN A 166 -11.51 4.93 -26.76
N LEU A 167 -10.90 4.15 -25.86
CA LEU A 167 -11.37 2.80 -25.54
C LEU A 167 -12.75 2.81 -24.87
N ALA A 168 -12.99 3.75 -23.96
CA ALA A 168 -14.29 3.89 -23.30
C ALA A 168 -15.40 4.31 -24.28
N ASP A 169 -15.10 5.28 -25.15
CA ASP A 169 -16.02 5.77 -26.20
C ASP A 169 -16.33 4.64 -27.22
N ALA A 170 -15.38 3.72 -27.44
CA ALA A 170 -15.58 2.50 -28.23
C ALA A 170 -16.25 1.33 -27.47
N GLY A 171 -16.73 1.55 -26.24
CA GLY A 171 -17.39 0.52 -25.42
C GLY A 171 -16.46 -0.52 -24.80
N ARG A 172 -15.13 -0.39 -24.97
CA ARG A 172 -14.11 -1.30 -24.44
C ARG A 172 -13.69 -0.90 -23.02
N LEU A 173 -14.65 -0.93 -22.10
CA LEU A 173 -14.46 -0.43 -20.72
C LEU A 173 -13.38 -1.19 -19.94
N GLY A 174 -13.20 -2.49 -20.17
CA GLY A 174 -12.13 -3.26 -19.52
C GLY A 174 -10.74 -2.77 -19.91
N ASP A 175 -10.52 -2.48 -21.20
CA ASP A 175 -9.24 -1.97 -21.69
C ASP A 175 -9.02 -0.50 -21.31
N ALA A 176 -10.09 0.31 -21.29
CA ALA A 176 -10.05 1.66 -20.76
C ALA A 176 -9.55 1.67 -19.29
N ASN A 177 -10.13 0.82 -18.43
CA ASN A 177 -9.69 0.69 -17.04
C ASN A 177 -8.20 0.28 -16.93
N LYS A 178 -7.69 -0.60 -17.79
CA LYS A 178 -6.26 -0.97 -17.81
C LYS A 178 -5.36 0.21 -18.17
N LYS A 179 -5.77 1.03 -19.14
CA LYS A 179 -5.03 2.25 -19.52
C LYS A 179 -5.04 3.29 -18.40
N MET A 180 -6.19 3.49 -17.75
CA MET A 180 -6.31 4.36 -16.59
C MET A 180 -5.44 3.89 -15.41
N ALA A 181 -5.40 2.58 -15.14
CA ALA A 181 -4.52 2.01 -14.11
C ALA A 181 -3.03 2.19 -14.43
N SER A 182 -2.67 2.12 -15.72
CA SER A 182 -1.31 2.39 -16.18
C SER A 182 -0.94 3.87 -15.98
N ALA A 183 -1.87 4.79 -16.25
CA ALA A 183 -1.67 6.22 -15.99
C ALA A 183 -1.47 6.49 -14.49
N TYR A 184 -2.30 5.89 -13.64
CA TYR A 184 -2.18 5.98 -12.18
C TYR A 184 -0.80 5.51 -11.70
N LYS A 185 -0.40 4.30 -12.09
CA LYS A 185 0.89 3.72 -11.68
C LYS A 185 2.07 4.58 -12.12
N LEU A 186 2.11 4.96 -13.40
CA LEU A 186 3.15 5.83 -13.95
C LEU A 186 3.25 7.13 -13.14
N THR A 187 2.10 7.76 -12.90
CA THR A 187 2.07 9.06 -12.21
C THR A 187 2.59 8.96 -10.78
N VAL A 188 2.17 7.95 -10.02
CA VAL A 188 2.63 7.75 -8.63
C VAL A 188 4.12 7.46 -8.57
N GLU A 189 4.63 6.57 -9.42
CA GLU A 189 6.04 6.20 -9.47
C GLU A 189 6.92 7.39 -9.84
N GLU A 190 6.55 8.14 -10.87
CA GLU A 190 7.36 9.25 -11.37
C GLU A 190 7.24 10.50 -10.50
N ILE A 191 6.07 10.83 -9.92
CA ILE A 191 5.99 11.91 -8.92
C ILE A 191 6.90 11.60 -7.73
N THR A 192 6.92 10.34 -7.27
CA THR A 192 7.79 9.93 -6.17
C THR A 192 9.26 10.17 -6.51
N LYS A 193 9.69 9.86 -7.74
CA LYS A 193 11.07 10.11 -8.21
C LYS A 193 11.38 11.59 -8.39
N LEU A 194 10.46 12.37 -8.96
CA LEU A 194 10.62 13.82 -9.14
C LEU A 194 10.70 14.56 -7.80
N ARG A 195 10.08 14.01 -6.76
CA ARG A 195 10.16 14.51 -5.38
C ARG A 195 11.24 13.82 -4.54
N ALA A 196 11.82 12.71 -5.00
CA ALA A 196 12.88 12.01 -4.28
C ALA A 196 14.12 12.91 -4.22
N GLY A 197 14.50 13.31 -3.00
CA GLY A 197 15.60 14.25 -2.76
C GLY A 197 15.16 15.71 -2.63
N GLN A 198 13.87 16.03 -2.80
CA GLN A 198 13.31 17.28 -2.28
C GLN A 198 12.93 17.03 -0.82
N GLU A 199 13.83 17.36 0.12
CA GLU A 199 13.40 17.65 1.49
C GLU A 199 12.34 18.75 1.38
N VAL A 200 11.10 18.42 1.71
CA VAL A 200 10.03 19.40 1.84
C VAL A 200 10.33 20.18 3.11
N PHE A 201 11.20 21.20 3.01
CA PHE A 201 11.19 22.27 3.98
C PHE A 201 9.86 22.99 3.81
N MET A 202 8.87 22.58 4.60
CA MET A 202 7.69 23.41 4.85
C MET A 202 8.20 24.67 5.56
N SER A 203 8.66 25.65 4.79
CA SER A 203 8.97 26.97 5.33
C SER A 203 7.64 27.61 5.71
N LEU A 204 7.34 27.62 7.00
CA LEU A 204 6.29 28.45 7.55
C LEU A 204 6.69 29.90 7.28
N LYS A 205 5.87 30.61 6.49
CA LYS A 205 6.01 32.05 6.29
C LYS A 205 4.97 32.73 7.15
N PHE A 206 5.42 33.57 8.07
CA PHE A 206 4.57 34.41 8.89
C PHE A 206 4.62 35.84 8.37
N ASP A 207 3.48 36.51 8.32
CA ASP A 207 3.38 37.89 7.86
C ASP A 207 4.01 38.85 8.88
N THR A 208 3.92 38.53 10.18
CA THR A 208 4.56 39.28 11.27
C THR A 208 5.14 38.35 12.35
N PRO A 209 6.13 38.83 13.14
CA PRO A 209 6.61 38.11 14.32
C PRO A 209 5.52 37.85 15.37
N ALA A 210 4.45 38.66 15.41
CA ALA A 210 3.31 38.42 16.29
C ALA A 210 2.51 37.19 15.85
N ASP A 211 2.32 36.99 14.53
CA ASP A 211 1.65 35.80 13.99
C ASP A 211 2.47 34.54 14.25
N GLU A 212 3.78 34.63 14.11
CA GLU A 212 4.73 33.56 14.44
C GLU A 212 4.68 33.21 15.93
N TYR A 213 4.63 34.20 16.81
CA TYR A 213 4.50 33.98 18.25
C TYR A 213 3.18 33.27 18.61
N VAL A 214 2.07 33.66 17.99
CA VAL A 214 0.77 32.97 18.16
C VAL A 214 0.83 31.53 17.67
N TYR A 215 1.51 31.29 16.55
CA TYR A 215 1.73 29.93 16.05
C TYR A 215 2.53 29.08 17.04
N GLU A 216 3.65 29.60 17.53
CA GLU A 216 4.52 28.86 18.46
C GLU A 216 3.83 28.58 19.81
N GLN A 217 2.95 29.46 20.29
CA GLN A 217 2.11 29.18 21.46
C GLN A 217 1.18 27.97 21.23
N LYS A 218 0.54 27.88 20.07
CA LYS A 218 -0.33 26.74 19.72
C LYS A 218 0.48 25.45 19.60
N ARG A 219 1.66 25.53 18.98
CA ARG A 219 2.59 24.40 18.85
C ARG A 219 3.03 23.89 20.23
N PHE A 220 3.43 24.78 21.12
CA PHE A 220 3.81 24.44 22.49
C PHE A 220 2.66 23.77 23.26
N GLY A 221 1.45 24.32 23.21
CA GLY A 221 0.26 23.74 23.87
C GLY A 221 -0.11 22.36 23.34
N SER A 222 0.06 22.13 22.04
CA SER A 222 -0.14 20.82 21.42
C SER A 222 0.88 19.80 21.93
N SER A 223 2.14 20.18 22.06
CA SER A 223 3.20 19.33 22.62
C SER A 223 2.94 18.98 24.08
N LEU A 224 2.44 19.91 24.90
CA LEU A 224 2.04 19.62 26.30
C LEU A 224 0.92 18.58 26.35
N THR A 225 -0.12 18.77 25.54
CA THR A 225 -1.25 17.82 25.48
C THR A 225 -0.77 16.41 25.12
N MET A 226 0.16 16.31 24.17
CA MET A 226 0.75 15.03 23.80
C MET A 226 1.59 14.42 24.93
N ILE A 227 2.38 15.23 25.64
CA ILE A 227 3.16 14.76 26.80
C ILE A 227 2.24 14.19 27.89
N ASP A 228 1.14 14.89 28.22
CA ASP A 228 0.16 14.43 29.21
C ASP A 228 -0.50 13.11 28.80
N MET A 229 -0.82 12.95 27.52
CA MET A 229 -1.34 11.70 26.98
C MET A 229 -0.33 10.55 27.10
N MET A 230 0.93 10.79 26.74
CA MET A 230 2.00 9.77 26.84
C MET A 230 2.29 9.36 28.28
N ILE A 231 2.18 10.30 29.20
CA ILE A 231 2.22 10.05 30.65
C ILE A 231 1.06 9.14 31.06
N GLY A 232 -0.17 9.43 30.61
CA GLY A 232 -1.36 8.64 30.91
C GLY A 232 -1.28 7.20 30.38
N GLU A 233 -0.56 6.99 29.27
CA GLU A 233 -0.26 5.67 28.71
C GLU A 233 0.87 4.92 29.44
N GLY A 234 1.45 5.47 30.52
CA GLY A 234 2.53 4.83 31.26
C GLY A 234 3.91 4.91 30.60
N ARG A 235 4.10 5.78 29.59
CA ARG A 235 5.39 5.91 28.88
C ARG A 235 6.46 6.68 29.67
N ALA A 236 6.06 7.34 30.76
CA ALA A 236 6.95 8.07 31.65
C ALA A 236 6.68 7.71 33.12
N GLU A 237 7.32 6.62 33.58
CA GLU A 237 7.27 6.16 34.97
C GLU A 237 8.64 6.28 35.67
N GLY A 238 8.62 6.32 37.01
CA GLY A 238 9.83 6.29 37.83
C GLY A 238 10.82 7.43 37.52
N GLN A 239 12.08 7.09 37.24
CA GLN A 239 13.12 8.08 36.97
C GLN A 239 12.88 8.85 35.65
N LYS A 240 12.24 8.23 34.66
CA LYS A 240 11.88 8.92 33.40
C LYS A 240 10.86 10.01 33.64
N ARG A 241 9.95 9.81 34.60
CA ARG A 241 8.96 10.82 34.96
C ARG A 241 9.60 12.11 35.45
N LYS A 242 10.57 12.01 36.36
CA LYS A 242 11.31 13.17 36.89
C LYS A 242 12.05 13.94 35.79
N LEU A 243 12.62 13.22 34.82
CA LEU A 243 13.30 13.84 33.68
C LEU A 243 12.31 14.60 32.79
N VAL A 244 11.18 13.98 32.44
CA VAL A 244 10.09 14.62 31.68
C VAL A 244 9.59 15.86 32.40
N ASP A 245 9.30 15.77 33.70
CA ASP A 245 8.81 16.89 34.50
C ASP A 245 9.82 18.05 34.53
N SER A 246 11.13 17.76 34.55
CA SER A 246 12.17 18.80 34.50
C SER A 246 12.18 19.57 33.17
N PHE A 247 12.00 18.87 32.05
CA PHE A 247 11.90 19.50 30.73
C PHE A 247 10.61 20.31 30.57
N VAL A 248 9.49 19.79 31.06
CA VAL A 248 8.20 20.51 31.07
C VAL A 248 8.28 21.77 31.94
N THR A 249 8.94 21.69 33.09
CA THR A 249 9.14 22.84 33.99
C THR A 249 9.97 23.92 33.31
N GLU A 250 11.10 23.56 32.71
CA GLU A 250 11.96 24.53 32.01
C GLU A 250 11.27 25.11 30.77
N GLY A 251 10.52 24.29 30.02
CA GLY A 251 9.71 24.76 28.89
C GLY A 251 8.68 25.80 29.32
N ASN A 252 7.96 25.55 30.43
CA ASN A 252 7.00 26.51 30.96
C ASN A 252 7.65 27.79 31.47
N ARG A 253 8.83 27.70 32.10
CA ARG A 253 9.61 28.88 32.52
C ARG A 253 9.97 29.75 31.32
N LEU A 254 10.43 29.15 30.22
CA LEU A 254 10.76 29.85 28.97
C LEU A 254 9.51 30.47 28.32
N ARG A 255 8.38 29.76 28.34
CA ARG A 255 7.09 30.30 27.87
C ARG A 255 6.68 31.56 28.64
N SER A 256 6.78 31.55 29.96
CA SER A 256 6.46 32.74 30.76
C SER A 256 7.40 33.93 30.50
N LEU A 257 8.67 33.67 30.18
CA LEU A 257 9.57 34.74 29.71
C LEU A 257 9.17 35.26 28.33
N ALA A 258 8.75 34.37 27.42
CA ALA A 258 8.26 34.77 26.11
C ALA A 258 6.99 35.62 26.19
N GLU A 259 6.08 35.28 27.12
CA GLU A 259 4.88 36.07 27.41
C GLU A 259 5.25 37.49 27.84
N ALA A 260 6.22 37.66 28.75
CA ALA A 260 6.68 38.98 29.19
C ALA A 260 7.30 39.83 28.06
N GLU A 261 8.07 39.20 27.17
CA GLU A 261 8.62 39.89 25.98
C GLU A 261 7.51 40.27 24.99
N ALA A 262 6.53 39.40 24.76
CA ALA A 262 5.40 39.67 23.89
C ALA A 262 4.50 40.80 24.42
N ASP A 263 4.27 40.86 25.75
CA ASP A 263 3.53 41.95 26.41
C ASP A 263 4.25 43.29 26.26
N SER A 264 5.58 43.27 26.14
CA SER A 264 6.43 44.43 25.85
C SER A 264 6.55 44.74 24.34
N GLN A 265 5.75 44.07 23.50
CA GLN A 265 5.78 44.12 22.03
C GLN A 265 7.09 43.64 21.36
N HIS A 266 7.95 42.95 22.11
CA HIS A 266 9.18 42.33 21.61
C HIS A 266 8.91 40.93 21.04
N HIS A 267 8.07 40.88 19.99
CA HIS A 267 7.58 39.61 19.46
C HIS A 267 8.67 38.71 18.85
N LYS A 268 9.79 39.27 18.35
CA LYS A 268 10.89 38.47 17.80
C LYS A 268 11.62 37.72 18.92
N GLU A 269 11.88 38.41 20.02
CA GLU A 269 12.50 37.86 21.22
C GLU A 269 11.59 36.80 21.87
N ALA A 270 10.28 37.07 21.89
CA ALA A 270 9.27 36.11 22.35
C ALA A 270 9.26 34.82 21.49
N VAL A 271 9.34 34.93 20.16
CA VAL A 271 9.45 33.76 19.26
C VAL A 271 10.68 32.91 19.61
N VAL A 272 11.85 33.52 19.75
CA VAL A 272 13.10 32.80 20.08
C VAL A 272 12.99 32.06 21.43
N LEU A 273 12.32 32.67 22.42
CA LEU A 273 12.07 32.03 23.70
C LEU A 273 11.08 30.86 23.57
N MET A 274 10.05 31.00 22.75
CA MET A 274 9.09 29.92 22.46
C MET A 274 9.70 28.75 21.71
N GLU A 275 10.58 28.98 20.73
CA GLU A 275 11.30 27.91 20.04
C GLU A 275 12.17 27.11 21.03
N LYS A 276 12.85 27.79 21.95
CA LYS A 276 13.61 27.15 23.03
C LYS A 276 12.70 26.36 23.97
N ALA A 277 11.52 26.91 24.30
CA ALA A 277 10.52 26.25 25.13
C ALA A 277 10.02 24.95 24.46
N SER A 278 9.65 25.01 23.18
CA SER A 278 9.27 23.87 22.35
C SER A 278 10.41 22.84 22.25
N GLY A 279 11.66 23.29 22.18
CA GLY A 279 12.83 22.43 22.22
C GLY A 279 12.96 21.60 23.51
N GLN A 280 12.51 22.11 24.66
CA GLN A 280 12.47 21.33 25.90
C GLN A 280 11.36 20.26 25.85
N LEU A 281 10.19 20.61 25.33
CA LEU A 281 9.09 19.64 25.18
C LEU A 281 9.44 18.52 24.20
N ASN A 282 10.18 18.83 23.13
CA ASN A 282 10.69 17.82 22.20
C ASN A 282 11.64 16.85 22.91
N LYS A 283 12.52 17.32 23.79
CA LYS A 283 13.38 16.44 24.61
C LYS A 283 12.56 15.56 25.55
N ALA A 284 11.49 16.09 26.13
CA ALA A 284 10.56 15.30 26.94
C ALA A 284 9.93 14.17 26.11
N LEU A 285 9.39 14.49 24.92
CA LEU A 285 8.81 13.52 23.98
C LEU A 285 9.82 12.46 23.53
N GLN A 286 11.04 12.86 23.18
CA GLN A 286 12.12 11.95 22.80
C GLN A 286 12.51 11.00 23.94
N SER A 287 12.54 11.48 25.19
CA SER A 287 12.82 10.64 26.35
C SER A 287 11.75 9.55 26.60
N MET A 288 10.54 9.77 26.07
CA MET A 288 9.42 8.83 26.07
C MET A 288 9.38 7.94 24.81
N GLY A 289 10.38 8.05 23.92
CA GLY A 289 10.50 7.25 22.69
C GLY A 289 9.65 7.75 21.54
N ILE A 290 9.15 8.99 21.60
CA ILE A 290 8.41 9.61 20.50
C ILE A 290 9.39 10.34 19.57
N PRO A 291 9.47 9.96 18.28
CA PRO A 291 10.26 10.71 17.32
C PRO A 291 9.59 12.07 17.06
N VAL A 292 10.37 13.13 17.16
CA VAL A 292 9.97 14.50 16.81
C VAL A 292 10.96 15.00 15.77
N PHE A 293 10.42 15.49 14.66
CA PHE A 293 11.13 16.01 13.50
C PHE A 293 10.87 17.52 13.38
#